data_AF-A0A6G0U0N2-F1
#
_entry.id   AF-A0A6G0U0N2-F1
#
_cell.length_a   1.000
_cell.length_b   1.000
_cell.length_c   1.000
_cell.angle_alpha   90.00
_cell.angle_beta   90.00
_cell.angle_gamma   90.00
#
_symmetry.space_group_name_H-M   'P 1'
#
loop_
_entity.id
_entity.type
_entity.pdbx_description
1 polymer ?
#
loop_
_entity_poly.entity_id
_entity_poly.type
_entity_poly.pdbx_seq_one_letter_code
_entity_poly.pdbx_strand_id
1 'polypeptide(L)'
;MTRGRSRHFAAAAVPLLLTLLTAVADNNVTVFRCCGRGEMLDPTDVHGPCAMLPSSLPPDFVPVIFDETSNQFLNPNEPPPAYWNLVHERPPCRPAAFLPASAPLDAPRFVSFLNGTLLAQHWPKSLTVDPGLYCLDRAGALLCLPEEPNKTKKCCGPSAVYSEANGGCEFSGRHDAADLPEDITSGFPRCEDDAYILSGRINESHWPVNGAWPAGGQLRTADGGTLQPREYCLERVLEDTQEPRTWTVFTCAPRHGVDHVTKSYREDIRFTLYPLGLLLSVFFLAVTLVASCMLPSTYHVLHWKCQVNHVGCLLVGDLCLAFVQLSGDNLRGPLCVFTGK
;
A
#
# COMPACT_ATOMS: atom_id res chain seq x y z
N MET A 1 -5.02 40.96 -93.71
CA MET A 1 -3.67 41.17 -93.14
C MET A 1 -3.66 40.59 -91.73
N THR A 2 -2.54 39.93 -91.36
CA THR A 2 -2.12 39.45 -90.02
C THR A 2 -3.05 38.45 -89.29
N ARG A 3 -2.89 37.13 -89.45
CA ARG A 3 -1.92 36.17 -88.82
C ARG A 3 -2.08 36.08 -87.28
N GLY A 4 -2.51 34.91 -86.78
CA GLY A 4 -2.56 34.62 -85.34
C GLY A 4 -3.05 33.20 -85.01
N ARG A 5 -2.12 32.25 -85.05
CA ARG A 5 -2.25 30.80 -84.78
C ARG A 5 -2.46 30.57 -83.27
N SER A 6 -3.20 29.53 -82.86
CA SER A 6 -2.70 28.37 -82.07
C SER A 6 -3.72 27.74 -81.09
N ARG A 7 -3.87 26.42 -81.28
CA ARG A 7 -3.89 25.35 -80.26
C ARG A 7 -5.18 25.08 -79.47
N HIS A 8 -5.86 24.05 -79.97
CA HIS A 8 -6.62 23.07 -79.21
C HIS A 8 -5.83 22.52 -78.01
N PHE A 9 -6.45 22.51 -76.83
CA PHE A 9 -6.07 21.66 -75.71
C PHE A 9 -7.20 20.64 -75.51
N ALA A 10 -6.90 19.39 -75.86
CA ALA A 10 -7.72 18.24 -75.49
C ALA A 10 -7.41 17.92 -74.02
N ALA A 11 -8.45 17.93 -73.18
CA ALA A 11 -8.36 17.50 -71.79
C ALA A 11 -8.26 15.96 -71.76
N ALA A 12 -7.07 15.44 -71.47
CA ALA A 12 -6.87 14.03 -71.18
C ALA A 12 -7.30 13.76 -69.73
N ALA A 13 -8.39 13.01 -69.56
CA ALA A 13 -8.82 12.47 -68.27
C ALA A 13 -7.91 11.29 -67.91
N VAL A 14 -7.09 11.46 -66.88
CA VAL A 14 -6.31 10.38 -66.26
C VAL A 14 -7.17 9.76 -65.16
N PRO A 15 -7.52 8.47 -65.23
CA PRO A 15 -8.21 7.81 -64.12
C PRO A 15 -7.18 7.55 -63.01
N LEU A 16 -7.42 8.16 -61.85
CA LEU A 16 -6.67 7.92 -60.62
C LEU A 16 -7.04 6.53 -60.10
N LEU A 17 -6.24 5.52 -60.44
CA LEU A 17 -6.38 4.16 -59.94
C LEU A 17 -5.95 4.17 -58.47
N LEU A 18 -6.92 4.30 -57.56
CA LEU A 18 -6.70 4.23 -56.13
C LEU A 18 -6.46 2.75 -55.75
N THR A 19 -5.21 2.31 -55.83
CA THR A 19 -4.81 1.03 -55.25
C THR A 19 -4.92 1.13 -53.74
N LEU A 20 -6.02 0.64 -53.17
CA LEU A 20 -6.07 0.26 -51.76
C LEU A 20 -5.05 -0.88 -51.58
N LEU A 21 -3.86 -0.53 -51.09
CA LEU A 21 -3.04 -1.49 -50.37
C LEU A 21 -3.82 -1.83 -49.09
N THR A 22 -4.61 -2.90 -49.15
CA THR A 22 -4.99 -3.62 -47.94
C THR A 22 -3.67 -4.12 -47.34
N ALA A 23 -3.18 -3.43 -46.32
CA ALA A 23 -2.18 -3.99 -45.43
C ALA A 23 -2.80 -5.28 -44.87
N VAL A 24 -2.36 -6.42 -45.39
CA VAL A 24 -2.57 -7.70 -44.73
C VAL A 24 -1.79 -7.58 -43.43
N ALA A 25 -2.51 -7.36 -42.33
CA ALA A 25 -1.93 -7.46 -41.00
C ALA A 25 -1.32 -8.87 -40.90
N ASP A 26 0.00 -8.92 -40.78
CA ASP A 26 0.73 -10.15 -40.48
C ASP A 26 0.32 -10.54 -39.06
N ASN A 27 -0.68 -11.43 -38.92
CA ASN A 27 -1.25 -11.85 -37.64
C ASN A 27 -0.29 -12.81 -36.88
N ASN A 28 1.01 -12.51 -36.88
CA ASN A 28 1.99 -13.24 -36.09
C ASN A 28 1.85 -12.82 -34.62
N VAL A 29 1.55 -13.79 -33.78
CA VAL A 29 1.42 -13.66 -32.32
C VAL A 29 2.71 -14.15 -31.69
N THR A 30 3.39 -13.26 -30.96
CA THR A 30 4.62 -13.59 -30.24
C THR A 30 4.34 -13.65 -28.74
N VAL A 31 4.59 -14.79 -28.12
CA VAL A 31 4.49 -14.99 -26.66
C VAL A 31 5.85 -15.33 -26.10
N PHE A 32 6.17 -14.84 -24.92
CA PHE A 32 7.49 -15.07 -24.34
C PHE A 32 7.62 -16.41 -23.63
N ARG A 33 8.80 -17.02 -23.74
CA ARG A 33 9.26 -18.20 -23.00
C ARG A 33 10.33 -17.78 -22.00
N CYS A 34 10.10 -18.07 -20.72
CA CYS A 34 10.95 -17.56 -19.64
C CYS A 34 12.39 -18.06 -19.69
N CYS A 35 12.58 -19.32 -20.09
CA CYS A 35 13.88 -19.97 -20.19
C CYS A 35 14.16 -20.51 -21.59
N GLY A 36 15.43 -20.75 -21.89
CA GLY A 36 15.85 -21.23 -23.20
C GLY A 36 15.39 -22.65 -23.51
N ARG A 37 15.76 -23.14 -24.68
CA ARG A 37 15.52 -24.54 -25.07
C ARG A 37 16.41 -25.46 -24.25
N GLY A 38 15.83 -26.48 -23.60
CA GLY A 38 16.57 -27.37 -22.69
C GLY A 38 16.79 -26.81 -21.28
N GLU A 39 16.17 -25.67 -20.97
CA GLU A 39 16.15 -25.06 -19.64
C GLU A 39 14.72 -24.95 -19.14
N MET A 40 14.56 -24.74 -17.83
CA MET A 40 13.27 -24.49 -17.18
C MET A 40 13.41 -23.48 -16.03
N LEU A 41 12.29 -22.86 -15.67
CA LEU A 41 12.23 -22.00 -14.49
C LEU A 41 12.37 -22.84 -13.21
N ASP A 42 13.24 -22.42 -12.30
CA ASP A 42 13.34 -23.02 -10.98
C ASP A 42 12.21 -22.47 -10.09
N PRO A 43 11.25 -23.30 -9.61
CA PRO A 43 10.18 -22.83 -8.75
C PRO A 43 10.67 -22.36 -7.38
N THR A 44 11.90 -22.71 -6.97
CA THR A 44 12.51 -22.24 -5.71
C THR A 44 13.21 -20.88 -5.86
N ASP A 45 13.66 -20.54 -7.07
CA ASP A 45 14.28 -19.26 -7.41
C ASP A 45 13.80 -18.76 -8.79
N VAL A 46 12.53 -18.33 -8.83
CA VAL A 46 11.84 -17.92 -10.06
C VAL A 46 12.41 -16.66 -10.72
N HIS A 47 13.17 -15.86 -9.96
CA HIS A 47 13.84 -14.65 -10.46
C HIS A 47 15.31 -14.86 -10.79
N GLY A 48 15.90 -15.95 -10.33
CA GLY A 48 17.26 -16.36 -10.62
C GLY A 48 17.49 -16.90 -12.03
N PRO A 49 18.66 -17.51 -12.27
CA PRO A 49 19.00 -18.13 -13.54
C PRO A 49 18.10 -19.34 -13.82
N CYS A 50 17.94 -19.68 -15.10
CA CYS A 50 17.20 -20.87 -15.49
C CYS A 50 17.96 -22.15 -15.10
N ALA A 51 17.21 -23.17 -14.66
CA ALA A 51 17.76 -24.48 -14.34
C ALA A 51 17.82 -25.36 -15.60
N MET A 52 18.79 -26.27 -15.65
CA MET A 52 18.89 -27.24 -16.73
C MET A 52 17.73 -28.24 -16.67
N LEU A 53 17.11 -28.51 -17.81
CA LEU A 53 16.01 -29.46 -17.89
C LEU A 53 16.52 -30.90 -17.65
N PRO A 54 15.82 -31.72 -16.85
CA PRO A 54 16.13 -33.14 -16.70
C PRO A 54 16.07 -33.90 -18.04
N SER A 55 17.03 -34.80 -18.28
CA SER A 55 17.13 -35.58 -19.53
C SER A 55 15.92 -36.47 -19.86
N SER A 56 15.02 -36.68 -18.89
CA SER A 56 13.77 -37.44 -19.06
C SER A 56 12.65 -36.63 -19.73
N LEU A 57 12.79 -35.31 -19.85
CA LEU A 57 11.78 -34.41 -20.39
C LEU A 57 12.17 -33.90 -21.79
N PRO A 58 11.19 -33.70 -22.69
CA PRO A 58 11.47 -33.16 -24.01
C PRO A 58 12.01 -31.72 -23.91
N PRO A 59 12.89 -31.26 -24.81
CA PRO A 59 13.41 -29.88 -24.79
C PRO A 59 12.35 -28.82 -25.11
N ASP A 60 11.31 -29.22 -25.86
CA ASP A 60 10.24 -28.36 -26.36
C ASP A 60 8.96 -28.54 -25.53
N PHE A 61 8.41 -27.42 -25.08
CA PHE A 61 7.20 -27.34 -24.26
C PHE A 61 6.11 -26.65 -25.07
N VAL A 62 4.94 -27.27 -25.12
CA VAL A 62 3.72 -26.66 -25.67
C VAL A 62 2.86 -26.20 -24.50
N PRO A 63 2.56 -24.90 -24.38
CA PRO A 63 1.69 -24.40 -23.33
C PRO A 63 0.24 -24.80 -23.57
N VAL A 64 -0.56 -24.71 -22.52
CA VAL A 64 -2.01 -24.90 -22.62
C VAL A 64 -2.62 -23.69 -23.33
N ILE A 65 -3.10 -23.91 -24.54
CA ILE A 65 -3.70 -22.89 -25.39
C ILE A 65 -5.19 -23.22 -25.57
N PHE A 66 -6.04 -22.24 -25.30
CA PHE A 66 -7.47 -22.30 -25.54
C PHE A 66 -7.83 -21.53 -26.82
N ASP A 67 -8.57 -22.19 -27.69
CA ASP A 67 -9.12 -21.60 -28.90
C ASP A 67 -10.56 -21.16 -28.63
N GLU A 68 -10.77 -19.84 -28.63
CA GLU A 68 -12.08 -19.23 -28.41
C GLU A 68 -13.06 -19.53 -29.56
N THR A 69 -12.56 -19.77 -30.77
CA THR A 69 -13.41 -20.00 -31.96
C THR A 69 -14.00 -21.40 -31.98
N SER A 70 -13.22 -22.41 -31.60
CA SER A 70 -13.67 -23.79 -31.45
C SER A 70 -14.15 -24.13 -30.04
N ASN A 71 -13.94 -23.24 -29.07
CA ASN A 71 -14.26 -23.40 -27.65
C ASN A 71 -13.62 -24.67 -27.04
N GLN A 72 -12.38 -24.95 -27.42
CA GLN A 72 -11.62 -26.14 -27.01
C GLN A 72 -10.15 -25.82 -26.72
N PHE A 73 -9.51 -26.65 -25.92
CA PHE A 73 -8.06 -26.61 -25.76
C PHE A 73 -7.38 -27.29 -26.94
N LEU A 74 -6.28 -26.71 -27.42
CA LEU A 74 -5.43 -27.37 -28.40
C LEU A 74 -4.80 -28.63 -27.80
N ASN A 75 -4.53 -29.62 -28.65
CA ASN A 75 -3.88 -30.85 -28.23
C ASN A 75 -2.47 -30.55 -27.72
N PRO A 76 -2.13 -30.87 -26.45
CA PRO A 76 -0.82 -30.54 -25.88
C PRO A 76 0.35 -31.28 -26.55
N ASN A 77 0.06 -32.32 -27.35
CA ASN A 77 1.06 -33.07 -28.12
C ASN A 77 1.32 -32.50 -29.52
N GLU A 78 0.52 -31.53 -29.96
CA GLU A 78 0.66 -30.90 -31.27
C GLU A 78 1.27 -29.50 -31.13
N PRO A 79 2.13 -29.07 -32.07
CA PRO A 79 2.66 -27.73 -32.05
C PRO A 79 1.53 -26.70 -32.25
N PRO A 80 1.65 -25.49 -31.67
CA PRO A 80 0.71 -24.41 -31.91
C PRO A 80 0.70 -24.00 -33.40
N PRO A 81 -0.34 -23.27 -33.85
CA PRO A 81 -0.40 -22.78 -35.23
C PRO A 81 0.85 -21.99 -35.62
N ALA A 82 1.25 -22.04 -36.89
CA ALA A 82 2.51 -21.44 -37.38
C ALA A 82 2.63 -19.92 -37.14
N TYR A 83 1.51 -19.23 -36.95
CA TYR A 83 1.49 -17.80 -36.63
C TYR A 83 1.74 -17.51 -35.13
N TRP A 84 1.71 -18.52 -34.27
CA TRP A 84 1.86 -18.40 -32.82
C TRP A 84 3.26 -18.87 -32.40
N ASN A 85 4.11 -17.92 -32.02
CA ASN A 85 5.55 -18.13 -31.83
C ASN A 85 5.97 -17.90 -30.39
N LEU A 86 6.78 -18.82 -29.85
CA LEU A 86 7.44 -18.68 -28.54
C LEU A 86 8.84 -18.08 -28.71
N VAL A 87 9.06 -16.89 -28.15
CA VAL A 87 10.35 -16.19 -28.19
C VAL A 87 11.00 -16.22 -26.81
N HIS A 88 12.30 -16.49 -26.74
CA HIS A 88 13.02 -16.50 -25.46
C HIS A 88 13.22 -15.06 -24.94
N GLU A 89 12.40 -14.67 -23.98
CA GLU A 89 12.45 -13.37 -23.34
C GLU A 89 11.76 -13.46 -21.97
N ARG A 90 12.24 -12.68 -20.99
CA ARG A 90 11.54 -12.53 -19.71
C ARG A 90 10.75 -11.22 -19.73
N PRO A 91 9.60 -11.15 -19.03
CA PRO A 91 8.81 -9.94 -18.98
C PRO A 91 9.64 -8.79 -18.38
N PRO A 92 9.40 -7.53 -18.81
CA PRO A 92 10.24 -6.40 -18.45
C PRO A 92 10.10 -5.96 -16.97
N CYS A 93 9.04 -6.36 -16.28
CA CYS A 93 8.75 -5.94 -14.92
C CYS A 93 9.61 -6.64 -13.86
N ARG A 94 9.90 -5.92 -12.78
CA ARG A 94 10.52 -6.45 -11.56
C ARG A 94 9.83 -5.85 -10.33
N PRO A 95 9.34 -6.65 -9.36
CA PRO A 95 9.23 -8.11 -9.40
C PRO A 95 8.07 -8.58 -10.28
N ALA A 96 8.27 -9.68 -11.00
CA ALA A 96 7.18 -10.39 -11.69
C ALA A 96 6.49 -11.36 -10.70
N ALA A 97 5.19 -11.56 -10.81
CA ALA A 97 4.51 -12.58 -10.01
C ALA A 97 4.61 -13.95 -10.69
N PHE A 98 4.79 -15.00 -9.91
CA PHE A 98 4.86 -16.38 -10.40
C PHE A 98 3.55 -17.12 -10.17
N LEU A 99 3.01 -17.73 -11.23
CA LEU A 99 1.90 -18.67 -11.17
C LEU A 99 2.42 -20.07 -11.51
N PRO A 100 2.42 -21.03 -10.58
CA PRO A 100 2.87 -22.39 -10.87
C PRO A 100 1.89 -23.09 -11.82
N ALA A 101 2.42 -23.98 -12.64
CA ALA A 101 1.62 -24.86 -13.48
C ALA A 101 0.69 -25.72 -12.62
N SER A 102 -0.51 -26.02 -13.15
CA SER A 102 -1.51 -26.82 -12.43
C SER A 102 -1.18 -28.30 -12.53
N ALA A 103 -1.54 -29.07 -11.49
CA ALA A 103 -1.45 -30.52 -11.58
C ALA A 103 -2.45 -31.04 -12.63
N PRO A 104 -2.25 -32.23 -13.23
CA PRO A 104 -3.11 -32.74 -14.30
C PRO A 104 -4.60 -32.89 -13.94
N LEU A 105 -4.93 -32.94 -12.66
CA LEU A 105 -6.30 -33.08 -12.14
C LEU A 105 -6.92 -31.75 -11.70
N ASP A 106 -6.13 -30.68 -11.64
CA ASP A 106 -6.58 -29.38 -11.17
C ASP A 106 -7.02 -28.50 -12.33
N ALA A 107 -7.96 -27.59 -12.07
CA ALA A 107 -8.29 -26.53 -13.02
C ALA A 107 -7.05 -25.68 -13.31
N PRO A 108 -6.83 -25.27 -14.59
CA PRO A 108 -5.65 -24.50 -14.95
C PRO A 108 -5.67 -23.12 -14.27
N ARG A 109 -4.63 -22.83 -13.48
CA ARG A 109 -4.42 -21.52 -12.84
C ARG A 109 -4.22 -20.40 -13.84
N PHE A 110 -3.79 -20.72 -15.06
CA PHE A 110 -3.71 -19.78 -16.16
C PHE A 110 -3.95 -20.49 -17.48
N VAL A 111 -4.48 -19.75 -18.45
CA VAL A 111 -4.77 -20.25 -19.81
C VAL A 111 -4.29 -19.20 -20.81
N SER A 112 -3.55 -19.62 -21.83
CA SER A 112 -3.17 -18.76 -22.95
C SER A 112 -4.15 -18.91 -24.11
N PHE A 113 -4.33 -17.87 -24.91
CA PHE A 113 -5.23 -17.88 -26.07
C PHE A 113 -4.46 -17.74 -27.39
N LEU A 114 -5.14 -18.06 -28.49
CA LEU A 114 -4.60 -17.92 -29.85
C LEU A 114 -4.24 -16.47 -30.23
N ASN A 115 -4.85 -15.48 -29.60
CA ASN A 115 -4.49 -14.07 -29.75
C ASN A 115 -3.24 -13.67 -28.96
N GLY A 116 -2.67 -14.59 -28.15
CA GLY A 116 -1.49 -14.36 -27.33
C GLY A 116 -1.76 -13.74 -25.97
N THR A 117 -3.01 -13.47 -25.61
CA THR A 117 -3.33 -13.03 -24.25
C THR A 117 -3.34 -14.23 -23.29
N LEU A 118 -3.15 -13.95 -22.00
CA LEU A 118 -3.18 -14.94 -20.94
C LEU A 118 -4.22 -14.56 -19.88
N LEU A 119 -5.12 -15.48 -19.57
CA LEU A 119 -6.05 -15.37 -18.46
C LEU A 119 -5.44 -16.04 -17.23
N ALA A 120 -5.09 -15.26 -16.22
CA ALA A 120 -4.75 -15.73 -14.89
C ALA A 120 -6.02 -15.92 -14.06
N GLN A 121 -6.29 -17.16 -13.67
CA GLN A 121 -7.41 -17.57 -12.83
C GLN A 121 -6.97 -17.61 -11.35
N HIS A 122 -7.87 -17.34 -10.41
CA HIS A 122 -7.60 -17.33 -8.95
C HIS A 122 -6.74 -16.18 -8.41
N TRP A 123 -6.53 -15.10 -9.17
CA TRP A 123 -6.21 -13.79 -8.61
C TRP A 123 -7.55 -13.11 -8.19
N PRO A 124 -7.62 -12.18 -7.20
CA PRO A 124 -8.88 -11.65 -6.62
C PRO A 124 -9.94 -11.18 -7.63
N LYS A 125 -9.55 -10.88 -8.86
CA LYS A 125 -10.39 -10.91 -10.07
C LYS A 125 -9.59 -11.61 -11.17
N SER A 126 -10.27 -12.33 -12.07
CA SER A 126 -9.66 -12.90 -13.28
C SER A 126 -8.93 -11.80 -14.06
N LEU A 127 -7.63 -11.97 -14.29
CA LEU A 127 -6.78 -10.97 -14.92
C LEU A 127 -6.38 -11.44 -16.33
N THR A 128 -6.63 -10.60 -17.33
CA THR A 128 -6.13 -10.80 -18.69
C THR A 128 -4.82 -10.04 -18.85
N VAL A 129 -3.80 -10.70 -19.38
CA VAL A 129 -2.44 -10.18 -19.52
C VAL A 129 -2.02 -10.22 -20.99
N ASP A 130 -1.43 -9.15 -21.49
CA ASP A 130 -0.97 -9.04 -22.88
C ASP A 130 0.33 -9.84 -23.14
N PRO A 131 0.56 -10.34 -24.38
CA PRO A 131 1.66 -11.25 -24.75
C PRO A 131 3.09 -10.80 -24.40
N GLY A 132 3.33 -9.50 -24.21
CA GLY A 132 4.64 -8.93 -23.83
C GLY A 132 4.81 -8.70 -22.32
N LEU A 133 3.77 -8.96 -21.53
CA LEU A 133 3.75 -8.72 -20.08
C LEU A 133 3.83 -10.03 -19.28
N TYR A 134 3.98 -11.17 -19.93
CA TYR A 134 4.20 -12.44 -19.26
C TYR A 134 5.16 -13.30 -20.07
N CYS A 135 5.74 -14.31 -19.42
CA CYS A 135 6.40 -15.42 -20.09
C CYS A 135 5.90 -16.75 -19.54
N LEU A 136 5.99 -17.79 -20.35
CA LEU A 136 5.58 -19.16 -20.02
C LEU A 136 6.79 -20.08 -19.86
N ASP A 137 6.66 -21.04 -18.97
CA ASP A 137 7.59 -22.14 -18.76
C ASP A 137 6.84 -23.42 -18.32
N ARG A 138 7.53 -24.55 -18.25
CA ARG A 138 6.97 -25.82 -17.76
C ARG A 138 6.56 -25.74 -16.31
N ALA A 139 7.34 -25.02 -15.49
CA ALA A 139 7.07 -24.88 -14.07
C ALA A 139 5.90 -23.93 -13.79
N GLY A 140 5.56 -23.03 -14.72
CA GLY A 140 4.55 -22.00 -14.53
C GLY A 140 4.71 -20.79 -15.44
N ALA A 141 4.01 -19.71 -15.11
CA ALA A 141 4.08 -18.43 -15.81
C ALA A 141 4.65 -17.34 -14.89
N LEU A 142 5.47 -16.45 -15.46
CA LEU A 142 5.82 -15.18 -14.82
C LEU A 142 5.02 -14.07 -15.47
N LEU A 143 4.39 -13.22 -14.67
CA LEU A 143 3.53 -12.16 -15.17
C LEU A 143 3.82 -10.82 -14.51
N CYS A 144 3.74 -9.77 -15.31
CA CYS A 144 3.66 -8.40 -14.84
C CYS A 144 2.25 -8.17 -14.34
N LEU A 145 2.16 -7.89 -13.05
CA LEU A 145 0.91 -7.36 -12.52
C LEU A 145 0.72 -5.97 -13.12
N PRO A 146 -0.50 -5.64 -13.60
CA PRO A 146 -0.80 -4.27 -13.96
C PRO A 146 -0.42 -3.40 -12.77
N GLU A 147 0.21 -2.25 -13.04
CA GLU A 147 0.41 -1.31 -11.97
C GLU A 147 -0.96 -0.99 -11.40
N GLU A 148 -1.21 -1.38 -10.14
CA GLU A 148 -2.40 -0.89 -9.45
C GLU A 148 -2.36 0.63 -9.62
N PRO A 149 -3.40 1.24 -10.22
CA PRO A 149 -3.41 2.67 -10.45
C PRO A 149 -3.06 3.33 -9.12
N ASN A 150 -2.21 4.36 -9.15
CA ASN A 150 -1.82 5.16 -7.99
C ASN A 150 -3.09 5.72 -7.34
N LYS A 151 -3.73 4.89 -6.52
CA LYS A 151 -5.01 5.09 -5.88
C LYS A 151 -4.79 4.79 -4.41
N THR A 152 -5.28 5.70 -3.60
CA THR A 152 -5.20 5.57 -2.15
C THR A 152 -6.03 4.37 -1.72
N LYS A 153 -5.43 3.50 -0.90
CA LYS A 153 -6.10 2.32 -0.35
C LYS A 153 -6.82 2.64 0.95
N LYS A 154 -8.01 2.08 1.13
CA LYS A 154 -8.67 2.00 2.45
C LYS A 154 -8.33 0.66 3.11
N CYS A 155 -7.77 0.68 4.32
CA CYS A 155 -7.24 -0.54 4.93
C CYS A 155 -8.33 -1.59 5.18
N CYS A 156 -9.45 -1.20 5.81
CA CYS A 156 -10.52 -2.12 6.20
C CYS A 156 -11.63 -2.31 5.14
N GLY A 157 -11.46 -1.75 3.95
CA GLY A 157 -12.50 -1.74 2.92
C GLY A 157 -13.68 -0.83 3.26
N PRO A 158 -14.67 -0.70 2.36
CA PRO A 158 -15.62 0.42 2.36
C PRO A 158 -16.67 0.41 3.49
N SER A 159 -16.84 -0.71 4.20
CA SER A 159 -17.90 -0.91 5.20
C SER A 159 -17.37 -1.29 6.59
N ALA A 160 -16.06 -1.22 6.79
CA ALA A 160 -15.41 -1.49 8.06
C ALA A 160 -14.42 -0.37 8.42
N VAL A 161 -14.11 -0.31 9.71
CA VAL A 161 -13.26 0.69 10.36
C VAL A 161 -12.26 -0.08 11.22
N TYR A 162 -11.04 0.44 11.38
CA TYR A 162 -10.04 -0.23 12.21
C TYR A 162 -10.34 0.03 13.69
N SER A 163 -10.39 -1.02 14.50
CA SER A 163 -10.44 -0.95 15.95
C SER A 163 -9.05 -1.26 16.51
N GLU A 164 -8.48 -0.29 17.22
CA GLU A 164 -7.24 -0.49 17.97
C GLU A 164 -7.43 -1.47 19.13
N ALA A 165 -8.61 -1.45 19.78
CA ALA A 165 -8.90 -2.35 20.90
C ALA A 165 -8.93 -3.82 20.47
N ASN A 166 -9.45 -4.09 19.27
CA ASN A 166 -9.51 -5.43 18.68
C ASN A 166 -8.30 -5.76 17.80
N GLY A 167 -7.41 -4.79 17.56
CA GLY A 167 -6.24 -4.93 16.68
C GLY A 167 -6.59 -5.28 15.23
N GLY A 168 -7.75 -4.86 14.74
CA GLY A 168 -8.28 -5.33 13.46
C GLY A 168 -9.49 -4.57 12.94
N CYS A 169 -9.98 -4.97 11.77
CA CYS A 169 -11.10 -4.33 11.12
C CYS A 169 -12.45 -4.81 11.68
N GLU A 170 -13.28 -3.87 12.10
CA GLU A 170 -14.63 -4.12 12.61
C GLU A 170 -15.68 -3.51 11.67
N PHE A 171 -16.72 -4.28 11.39
CA PHE A 171 -17.80 -3.84 10.51
C PHE A 171 -18.65 -2.78 11.22
N SER A 172 -18.60 -1.53 10.73
CA SER A 172 -19.37 -0.44 11.33
C SER A 172 -20.71 -0.19 10.63
N GLY A 173 -20.96 -0.84 9.47
CA GLY A 173 -22.18 -0.68 8.68
C GLY A 173 -22.40 0.74 8.11
N ARG A 174 -21.56 1.71 8.48
CA ARG A 174 -21.51 3.05 7.90
C ARG A 174 -20.53 3.04 6.75
N HIS A 175 -21.03 3.39 5.56
CA HIS A 175 -20.14 3.82 4.49
C HIS A 175 -19.55 5.16 4.89
N ASP A 176 -18.29 5.15 5.33
CA ASP A 176 -17.45 6.36 5.47
C ASP A 176 -17.03 6.88 4.08
N ALA A 177 -18.00 6.95 3.16
CA ALA A 177 -17.84 7.37 1.76
C ALA A 177 -17.80 8.90 1.60
N ALA A 178 -17.88 9.66 2.68
CA ALA A 178 -18.02 11.12 2.62
C ALA A 178 -16.74 11.84 2.15
N ASP A 179 -15.55 11.24 2.31
CA ASP A 179 -14.27 11.93 2.08
C ASP A 179 -13.27 11.18 1.18
N LEU A 180 -13.62 10.01 0.65
CA LEU A 180 -12.74 9.26 -0.26
C LEU A 180 -13.38 9.12 -1.66
N PRO A 181 -12.58 9.04 -2.75
CA PRO A 181 -13.10 8.97 -4.11
C PRO A 181 -13.91 7.69 -4.34
N GLU A 182 -14.82 7.66 -5.33
CA GLU A 182 -15.61 6.46 -5.67
C GLU A 182 -14.76 5.24 -6.11
N ASP A 183 -13.46 5.46 -6.37
CA ASP A 183 -12.54 4.47 -6.93
C ASP A 183 -11.43 4.09 -5.91
N ILE A 184 -11.83 3.57 -4.75
CA ILE A 184 -10.93 3.11 -3.68
C ILE A 184 -10.64 1.62 -3.84
N THR A 185 -9.37 1.25 -3.77
CA THR A 185 -8.95 -0.12 -3.55
C THR A 185 -8.86 -0.42 -2.05
N SER A 186 -9.20 -1.65 -1.65
CA SER A 186 -9.20 -2.05 -0.24
C SER A 186 -8.02 -2.98 0.08
N GLY A 187 -7.45 -2.82 1.26
CA GLY A 187 -6.44 -3.73 1.80
C GLY A 187 -5.26 -3.03 2.46
N PHE A 188 -4.57 -3.76 3.33
CA PHE A 188 -3.34 -3.32 3.99
C PHE A 188 -2.15 -3.26 3.02
N PRO A 189 -1.11 -2.46 3.32
CA PRO A 189 0.14 -2.50 2.56
C PRO A 189 0.73 -3.90 2.58
N ARG A 190 1.35 -4.32 1.47
CA ARG A 190 2.04 -5.62 1.41
C ARG A 190 3.40 -5.49 2.07
N CYS A 191 3.50 -5.99 3.29
CA CYS A 191 4.73 -5.99 4.08
C CYS A 191 5.39 -7.37 4.01
N GLU A 192 6.71 -7.42 4.10
CA GLU A 192 7.46 -8.67 3.98
C GLU A 192 7.32 -9.57 5.21
N ASP A 193 7.11 -8.97 6.39
CA ASP A 193 6.87 -9.64 7.66
C ASP A 193 5.38 -9.66 8.06
N ASP A 194 4.47 -9.31 7.13
CA ASP A 194 3.02 -9.10 7.37
C ASP A 194 2.68 -8.13 8.53
N ALA A 195 3.68 -7.40 9.05
CA ALA A 195 3.55 -6.47 10.14
C ALA A 195 3.37 -5.04 9.64
N TYR A 196 2.27 -4.41 10.05
CA TYR A 196 1.96 -3.02 9.80
C TYR A 196 1.91 -2.23 11.10
N ILE A 197 2.16 -0.93 11.00
CA ILE A 197 2.15 0.02 12.12
C ILE A 197 1.32 1.25 11.77
N LEU A 198 0.78 1.88 12.80
CA LEU A 198 0.16 3.19 12.70
C LEU A 198 1.26 4.24 12.70
N SER A 199 1.59 4.75 11.52
CA SER A 199 2.71 5.70 11.33
C SER A 199 2.33 7.14 11.74
N GLY A 200 1.04 7.44 11.80
CA GLY A 200 0.50 8.71 12.29
C GLY A 200 -0.69 9.18 11.47
N ARG A 201 -0.90 10.49 11.38
CA ARG A 201 -2.12 11.09 10.82
C ARG A 201 -1.82 11.99 9.63
N ILE A 202 -2.77 12.05 8.71
CA ILE A 202 -2.74 12.97 7.58
C ILE A 202 -2.89 14.41 8.08
N ASN A 203 -2.16 15.33 7.44
CA ASN A 203 -2.04 16.75 7.77
C ASN A 203 -1.34 17.05 9.09
N GLU A 204 -0.91 16.03 9.84
CA GLU A 204 -0.14 16.17 11.09
C GLU A 204 1.28 15.62 10.95
N SER A 205 1.42 14.35 10.57
CA SER A 205 2.73 13.70 10.35
C SER A 205 2.97 13.34 8.89
N HIS A 206 1.92 13.25 8.10
CA HIS A 206 1.96 12.90 6.68
C HIS A 206 1.21 13.94 5.85
N TRP A 207 1.84 14.45 4.79
CA TRP A 207 1.21 15.45 3.91
C TRP A 207 1.15 14.96 2.46
N PRO A 208 0.02 15.12 1.75
CA PRO A 208 -0.07 14.80 0.34
C PRO A 208 0.88 15.68 -0.48
N VAL A 209 1.68 15.05 -1.33
CA VAL A 209 2.56 15.75 -2.27
C VAL A 209 1.72 16.29 -3.43
N ASN A 210 2.01 17.52 -3.87
CA ASN A 210 1.32 18.23 -4.97
C ASN A 210 -0.18 18.51 -4.75
N GLY A 211 -0.68 18.43 -3.51
CA GLY A 211 -2.10 18.65 -3.21
C GLY A 211 -3.03 17.55 -3.75
N ALA A 212 -2.48 16.41 -4.18
CA ALA A 212 -3.24 15.25 -4.63
C ALA A 212 -3.86 14.52 -3.43
N TRP A 213 -5.00 15.04 -2.96
CA TRP A 213 -5.82 14.49 -1.89
C TRP A 213 -7.27 14.44 -2.36
N PRO A 214 -8.03 13.35 -2.21
CA PRO A 214 -7.68 12.01 -1.71
C PRO A 214 -7.34 11.02 -2.84
N ALA A 215 -6.96 11.51 -4.02
CA ALA A 215 -6.92 10.75 -5.28
C ALA A 215 -5.60 9.99 -5.56
N GLY A 216 -4.93 9.42 -4.55
CA GLY A 216 -3.79 8.52 -4.80
C GLY A 216 -2.43 9.18 -5.01
N GLY A 217 -2.14 10.19 -4.20
CA GLY A 217 -0.84 10.87 -4.20
C GLY A 217 0.24 10.17 -3.37
N GLN A 218 1.49 10.55 -3.60
CA GLN A 218 2.57 10.26 -2.66
C GLN A 218 2.34 11.04 -1.36
N LEU A 219 2.74 10.45 -0.22
CA LEU A 219 2.70 11.13 1.07
C LEU A 219 4.12 11.47 1.51
N ARG A 220 4.36 12.71 1.92
CA ARG A 220 5.61 13.12 2.54
C ARG A 220 5.52 12.92 4.06
N THR A 221 6.51 12.28 4.66
CA THR A 221 6.61 12.10 6.11
C THR A 221 7.26 13.30 6.78
N ALA A 222 7.05 13.45 8.09
CA ALA A 222 7.71 14.48 8.90
C ALA A 222 9.23 14.42 8.84
N ASP A 223 9.79 13.21 8.73
CA ASP A 223 11.23 12.97 8.62
C ASP A 223 11.82 13.31 7.23
N GLY A 224 10.99 13.82 6.31
CA GLY A 224 11.41 14.17 4.95
C GLY A 224 11.39 13.01 3.95
N GLY A 225 10.95 11.82 4.38
CA GLY A 225 10.71 10.67 3.52
C GLY A 225 9.47 10.84 2.63
N THR A 226 9.35 10.00 1.61
CA THR A 226 8.18 9.98 0.72
C THR A 226 7.66 8.54 0.59
N LEU A 227 6.38 8.34 0.85
CA LEU A 227 5.67 7.06 0.75
C LEU A 227 4.92 6.99 -0.57
N GLN A 228 5.09 5.88 -1.27
CA GLN A 228 4.34 5.56 -2.48
C GLN A 228 2.95 4.99 -2.15
N PRO A 229 1.93 5.14 -3.02
CA PRO A 229 0.57 4.60 -2.81
C PRO A 229 0.46 3.10 -2.48
N ARG A 230 1.51 2.31 -2.71
CA ARG A 230 1.57 0.87 -2.37
C ARG A 230 2.06 0.60 -0.94
N GLU A 231 2.79 1.53 -0.36
CA GLU A 231 3.49 1.38 0.92
C GLU A 231 2.62 1.83 2.10
N TYR A 232 1.48 2.45 1.80
CA TYR A 232 0.54 2.90 2.80
C TYR A 232 -0.92 2.55 2.46
N CYS A 233 -1.74 2.46 3.49
CA CYS A 233 -3.18 2.57 3.36
C CYS A 233 -3.71 3.58 4.40
N LEU A 234 -4.89 4.12 4.15
CA LEU A 234 -5.55 5.07 5.03
C LEU A 234 -6.75 4.42 5.70
N GLU A 235 -6.93 4.71 6.98
CA GLU A 235 -8.07 4.22 7.73
C GLU A 235 -8.41 5.15 8.88
N ARG A 236 -9.67 5.10 9.30
CA ARG A 236 -10.14 5.76 10.51
C ARG A 236 -10.08 4.75 11.64
N VAL A 237 -9.64 5.22 12.80
CA VAL A 237 -9.62 4.41 14.02
C VAL A 237 -10.96 4.61 14.74
N LEU A 238 -11.61 3.52 15.10
CA LEU A 238 -12.95 3.52 15.71
C LEU A 238 -12.96 4.27 17.05
N GLU A 239 -11.91 4.07 17.84
CA GLU A 239 -11.72 4.67 19.16
C GLU A 239 -11.34 6.16 19.09
N ASP A 240 -11.00 6.66 17.91
CA ASP A 240 -10.67 8.06 17.70
C ASP A 240 -11.94 8.93 17.60
N THR A 241 -12.29 9.53 18.73
CA THR A 241 -13.48 10.38 18.89
C THR A 241 -13.21 11.86 18.61
N GLN A 242 -12.01 12.21 18.13
CA GLN A 242 -11.65 13.60 17.83
C GLN A 242 -12.43 14.13 16.61
N GLU A 243 -12.96 15.35 16.77
CA GLU A 243 -13.56 16.13 15.68
C GLU A 243 -12.68 17.35 15.36
N PRO A 244 -12.30 17.59 14.09
CA PRO A 244 -12.70 16.85 12.89
C PRO A 244 -12.04 15.46 12.79
N ARG A 245 -12.78 14.50 12.21
CA ARG A 245 -12.30 13.13 12.01
C ARG A 245 -11.10 13.14 11.06
N THR A 246 -9.96 12.62 11.50
CA THR A 246 -8.73 12.57 10.70
C THR A 246 -8.47 11.15 10.18
N TRP A 247 -7.70 11.06 9.10
CA TRP A 247 -7.28 9.79 8.50
C TRP A 247 -5.92 9.37 9.06
N THR A 248 -5.84 8.14 9.55
CA THR A 248 -4.62 7.51 10.05
C THR A 248 -3.91 6.78 8.91
N VAL A 249 -2.59 6.93 8.85
CA VAL A 249 -1.72 6.30 7.86
C VAL A 249 -1.13 5.02 8.45
N PHE A 250 -1.35 3.91 7.76
CA PHE A 250 -0.77 2.61 8.07
C PHE A 250 0.38 2.33 7.12
N THR A 251 1.54 1.95 7.65
CA THR A 251 2.73 1.60 6.86
C THR A 251 3.33 0.28 7.33
N CYS A 252 4.23 -0.30 6.55
CA CYS A 252 4.98 -1.47 7.01
C CYS A 252 5.92 -1.14 8.18
N ALA A 253 6.11 -2.11 9.07
CA ALA A 253 7.07 -1.97 10.17
C ALA A 253 8.51 -1.87 9.63
N PRO A 254 9.36 -0.99 10.19
CA PRO A 254 10.76 -0.91 9.78
C PRO A 254 11.54 -2.17 10.22
N ARG A 255 12.37 -2.71 9.31
CA ARG A 255 13.17 -3.95 9.50
C ARG A 255 14.14 -3.94 10.71
N HIS A 256 14.35 -2.80 11.37
CA HIS A 256 15.29 -2.64 12.49
C HIS A 256 14.62 -2.16 13.80
N GLY A 257 13.32 -2.44 14.00
CA GLY A 257 12.58 -1.89 15.15
C GLY A 257 11.50 -2.80 15.73
N VAL A 258 11.71 -4.12 15.72
CA VAL A 258 10.71 -5.10 16.17
C VAL A 258 10.38 -5.01 17.67
N ASP A 259 11.14 -4.27 18.48
CA ASP A 259 10.93 -4.31 19.95
C ASP A 259 9.97 -3.27 20.55
N HIS A 260 9.51 -2.23 19.83
CA HIS A 260 8.77 -1.14 20.53
C HIS A 260 7.56 -0.49 19.83
N VAL A 261 7.11 -0.91 18.64
CA VAL A 261 6.14 -0.08 17.87
C VAL A 261 4.72 -0.68 17.77
N THR A 262 4.39 -1.72 18.54
CA THR A 262 3.02 -2.26 18.62
C THR A 262 2.22 -1.77 19.82
N LYS A 263 2.79 -0.89 20.65
CA LYS A 263 2.03 -0.20 21.68
C LYS A 263 2.06 1.29 21.41
N SER A 264 0.95 1.75 20.85
CA SER A 264 0.30 2.97 21.29
C SER A 264 1.23 4.20 21.29
N TYR A 265 1.13 5.02 20.26
CA TYR A 265 1.55 6.41 20.33
C TYR A 265 0.85 7.16 21.51
N ARG A 266 -0.17 6.57 22.14
CA ARG A 266 -0.81 7.01 23.39
C ARG A 266 -0.19 6.43 24.68
N GLU A 267 0.81 5.57 24.60
CA GLU A 267 1.63 5.09 25.73
C GLU A 267 3.08 5.57 25.62
N ASP A 268 3.31 6.80 25.14
CA ASP A 268 4.60 7.46 25.34
C ASP A 268 4.88 7.41 26.85
N ILE A 269 5.90 6.65 27.26
CA ILE A 269 6.25 6.35 28.68
C ILE A 269 6.32 7.61 29.56
N ARG A 270 6.50 8.76 28.92
CA ARG A 270 6.45 10.11 29.47
C ARG A 270 5.11 10.44 30.13
N PHE A 271 3.99 9.97 29.59
CA PHE A 271 2.65 10.15 30.14
C PHE A 271 2.42 9.36 31.44
N THR A 272 3.27 8.38 31.77
CA THR A 272 3.20 7.61 33.03
C THR A 272 4.26 8.05 34.03
N LEU A 273 5.48 8.36 33.57
CA LEU A 273 6.60 8.77 34.42
C LEU A 273 6.37 10.13 35.08
N TYR A 274 5.81 11.10 34.34
CA TYR A 274 5.58 12.45 34.84
C TYR A 274 4.55 12.52 35.98
N PRO A 275 3.34 11.91 35.86
CA PRO A 275 2.38 11.89 36.98
C PRO A 275 2.86 11.05 38.17
N LEU A 276 3.59 9.95 37.94
CA LEU A 276 4.16 9.16 39.03
C LEU A 276 5.23 9.94 39.82
N GLY A 277 6.09 10.68 39.11
CA GLY A 277 7.09 11.57 39.72
C GLY A 277 6.46 12.70 40.53
N LEU A 278 5.38 13.30 40.04
CA LEU A 278 4.64 14.35 40.76
C LEU A 278 3.94 13.84 42.01
N LEU A 279 3.30 12.66 41.96
CA LEU A 279 2.69 12.05 43.15
C LEU A 279 3.73 11.75 44.25
N LEU A 280 4.91 11.26 43.84
CA LEU A 280 6.01 11.01 44.75
C LEU A 280 6.56 12.33 45.34
N SER A 281 6.67 13.39 44.53
CA SER A 281 7.05 14.74 44.99
C SER A 281 6.07 15.29 46.05
N VAL A 282 4.75 15.24 45.78
CA VAL A 282 3.70 15.69 46.70
C VAL A 282 3.80 14.99 48.05
N PHE A 283 4.07 13.68 48.07
CA PHE A 283 4.23 12.92 49.31
C PHE A 283 5.43 13.43 50.14
N PHE A 284 6.60 13.58 49.53
CA PHE A 284 7.79 14.07 50.24
C PHE A 284 7.65 15.53 50.67
N LEU A 285 7.01 16.38 49.87
CA LEU A 285 6.73 17.77 50.23
C LEU A 285 5.74 17.86 51.41
N ALA A 286 4.72 17.01 51.45
CA ALA A 286 3.76 16.96 52.56
C ALA A 286 4.44 16.52 53.87
N VAL A 287 5.26 15.47 53.82
CA VAL A 287 6.05 15.03 54.98
C VAL A 287 7.00 16.14 55.45
N THR A 288 7.68 16.81 54.51
CA THR A 288 8.57 17.94 54.82
C THR A 288 7.82 19.11 55.45
N LEU A 289 6.61 19.41 54.97
CA LEU A 289 5.75 20.46 55.52
C LEU A 289 5.30 20.12 56.94
N VAL A 290 4.87 18.87 57.20
CA VAL A 290 4.48 18.40 58.53
C VAL A 290 5.66 18.43 59.50
N ALA A 291 6.81 17.88 59.10
CA ALA A 291 8.03 17.90 59.91
C ALA A 291 8.48 19.33 60.21
N SER A 292 8.34 20.23 59.25
CA SER A 292 8.54 21.65 59.48
C SER A 292 7.52 22.14 60.53
N CYS A 293 6.22 22.06 60.30
CA CYS A 293 5.22 22.51 61.30
C CYS A 293 5.41 21.96 62.73
N MET A 294 5.96 20.75 62.90
CA MET A 294 6.25 20.15 64.21
C MET A 294 7.56 20.60 64.88
N LEU A 295 8.51 21.18 64.15
CA LEU A 295 9.81 21.64 64.69
C LEU A 295 10.00 23.15 64.50
N PRO A 296 9.24 24.02 65.20
CA PRO A 296 9.39 25.46 65.06
C PRO A 296 10.79 25.90 65.50
N SER A 297 11.59 26.45 64.58
CA SER A 297 12.86 27.06 64.96
C SER A 297 12.58 28.37 65.72
N THR A 298 12.88 28.41 67.01
CA THR A 298 12.63 29.56 67.88
C THR A 298 13.57 30.75 67.60
N TYR A 299 14.71 30.52 66.94
CA TYR A 299 15.77 31.54 66.76
C TYR A 299 15.76 32.27 65.40
N HIS A 300 15.13 31.72 64.34
CA HIS A 300 15.04 32.35 63.02
C HIS A 300 13.63 32.27 62.43
N VAL A 301 12.68 32.91 63.13
CA VAL A 301 11.23 32.86 62.82
C VAL A 301 10.90 33.36 61.41
N LEU A 302 11.68 34.28 60.84
CA LEU A 302 11.43 34.82 59.50
C LEU A 302 11.82 33.84 58.38
N HIS A 303 13.01 33.24 58.48
CA HIS A 303 13.50 32.24 57.53
C HIS A 303 12.60 31.01 57.51
N TRP A 304 12.20 30.57 58.71
CA TRP A 304 11.24 29.50 58.93
C TRP A 304 9.92 29.71 58.19
N LYS A 305 9.29 30.88 58.37
CA LYS A 305 8.02 31.21 57.72
C LYS A 305 8.15 31.24 56.19
N CYS A 306 9.26 31.78 55.67
CA CYS A 306 9.52 31.80 54.24
C CYS A 306 9.68 30.38 53.67
N GLN A 307 10.41 29.51 54.38
CA GLN A 307 10.66 28.13 53.97
C GLN A 307 9.37 27.29 53.98
N VAL A 308 8.55 27.40 55.05
CA VAL A 308 7.25 26.72 55.14
C VAL A 308 6.29 27.21 54.06
N ASN A 309 6.25 28.52 53.81
CA ASN A 309 5.42 29.10 52.75
C ASN A 309 5.86 28.63 51.35
N HIS A 310 7.17 28.60 51.09
CA HIS A 310 7.72 28.10 49.82
C HIS A 310 7.38 26.63 49.58
N VAL A 311 7.60 25.77 50.59
CA VAL A 311 7.25 24.34 50.50
C VAL A 311 5.73 24.15 50.34
N GLY A 312 4.92 24.95 51.03
CA GLY A 312 3.47 24.95 50.88
C GLY A 312 3.02 25.33 49.46
N CYS A 313 3.62 26.36 48.86
CA CYS A 313 3.32 26.75 47.48
C CYS A 313 3.70 25.65 46.48
N LEU A 314 4.87 25.02 46.65
CA LEU A 314 5.29 23.89 45.80
C LEU A 314 4.34 22.70 45.92
N LEU A 315 3.90 22.37 47.14
CA LEU A 315 2.94 21.29 47.39
C LEU A 315 1.61 21.54 46.66
N VAL A 316 1.08 22.75 46.71
CA VAL A 316 -0.17 23.12 46.02
C VAL A 316 0.02 23.07 44.51
N GLY A 317 1.14 23.59 44.00
CA GLY A 317 1.48 23.55 42.57
C GLY A 317 1.56 22.13 42.02
N ASP A 318 2.33 21.26 42.68
CA ASP A 318 2.50 19.86 42.26
C ASP A 318 1.19 19.07 42.34
N LEU A 319 0.34 19.36 43.35
CA LEU A 319 -0.97 18.73 43.49
C LEU A 319 -1.93 19.17 42.38
N CYS A 320 -1.91 20.44 41.97
CA CYS A 320 -2.66 20.92 40.80
C CYS A 320 -2.18 20.29 39.50
N LEU A 321 -0.86 20.21 39.29
CA LEU A 321 -0.28 19.58 38.09
C LEU A 321 -0.59 18.08 38.02
N ALA A 322 -0.51 17.37 39.15
CA ALA A 322 -0.90 15.96 39.24
C ALA A 322 -2.40 15.77 38.95
N PHE A 323 -3.26 16.65 39.46
CA PHE A 323 -4.70 16.60 39.19
C PHE A 323 -5.03 16.79 37.72
N VAL A 324 -4.42 17.77 37.04
CA VAL A 324 -4.62 18.01 35.60
C VAL A 324 -4.15 16.81 34.77
N GLN A 325 -3.01 16.22 35.12
CA GLN A 325 -2.47 15.07 34.40
C GLN A 325 -3.27 13.78 34.60
N LEU A 326 -3.77 13.53 35.81
CA LEU A 326 -4.64 12.38 36.10
C LEU A 326 -6.03 12.54 35.47
N SER A 327 -6.52 13.78 35.37
CA SER A 327 -7.85 14.03 34.79
C SER A 327 -7.84 13.99 33.27
N GLY A 328 -6.72 14.32 32.62
CA GLY A 328 -6.53 14.20 31.17
C GLY A 328 -7.72 14.75 30.37
N ASP A 329 -8.25 13.93 29.47
CA ASP A 329 -9.39 14.29 28.58
C ASP A 329 -10.77 14.28 29.26
N ASN A 330 -10.86 13.89 30.54
CA ASN A 330 -12.13 13.86 31.29
C ASN A 330 -12.57 15.24 31.82
N LEU A 331 -11.74 16.28 31.68
CA LEU A 331 -12.08 17.65 32.06
C LEU A 331 -12.92 18.33 30.97
N ARG A 332 -14.25 18.20 31.05
CA ARG A 332 -15.19 18.93 30.18
C ARG A 332 -15.79 20.15 30.90
N GLY A 333 -15.90 21.27 30.18
CA GLY A 333 -16.64 22.46 30.63
C GLY A 333 -15.83 23.47 31.47
N PRO A 334 -16.47 24.26 32.36
CA PRO A 334 -15.85 25.41 33.03
C PRO A 334 -14.68 25.06 33.96
N LEU A 335 -14.54 23.78 34.36
CA LEU A 335 -13.40 23.30 35.12
C LEU A 335 -12.10 23.32 34.31
N CYS A 336 -12.15 23.04 33.00
CA CYS A 336 -10.98 23.08 32.12
C CYS A 336 -10.44 24.51 31.95
N VAL A 337 -11.35 25.49 31.84
CA VAL A 337 -10.99 26.92 31.74
C VAL A 337 -10.42 27.46 33.06
N PHE A 338 -10.88 26.94 34.20
CA PHE A 338 -10.38 27.34 35.52
C PHE A 338 -8.99 26.75 35.84
N THR A 339 -8.68 25.55 35.32
CA THR A 339 -7.37 24.91 35.52
C THR A 339 -6.30 25.32 34.49
N GLY A 340 -6.72 25.86 33.33
CA GLY A 340 -5.82 26.24 32.23
C GLY A 340 -5.51 27.74 32.11
N LYS A 341 -6.03 28.57 33.02
CA LYS A 341 -5.66 29.99 33.17
C LYS A 341 -4.77 30.18 34.38
#